data_AF-A0A2N7IGR1-F1
#
_entry.id   AF-A0A2N7IGR1-F1
#
_cell.length_a   1.000
_cell.length_b   1.000
_cell.length_c   1.000
_cell.angle_alpha   90.00
_cell.angle_beta   90.00
_cell.angle_gamma   90.00
#
_symmetry.space_group_name_H-M   'P 1'
#
loop_
_entity.id
_entity.type
_entity.pdbx_description
1 polymer ?
#
loop_
_entity_poly.entity_id
_entity_poly.type
_entity_poly.pdbx_seq_one_letter_code
_entity_poly.pdbx_strand_id
1 'polypeptide(L)'
;MSKILLPLVIGVSSIATSVYANEDNNLQGYYKSKAAIKFAVDKIQQNKVEFMNLDEAISSLTANYSPQTLSSIDDIANSKSAHSDIFLAKSKEFNLNNQVCVITKDGATIAFEVEDGAANCAFDVNKVDKAMAKTTSGLVFFTRYGSADETQYSIDKISLNGQEISNTFLFKFKGKLVGDLAKVKKAPSGEFTIEHYMDYGSEDGQKIGYRAYQWADNFADGQDAIVNSFAYLYGSNVSLENTKTPYFWAIKDTVSPSKGNSDFYFASTVSRMARSTDNKITQKDKYSKQSPSDLIAYNFNNANKLVGLSPDACTIKQIADGEKTLTWYKGFNRDENCTATAADLAGREKVTSATLTNDGSKKISATSLNASALETLKAVDLESSTASDLTDSDFAAMKAKYDGAVKKYSNFNSIQFWK
;
A
#
# COMPACT_ATOMS: atom_id res chain seq x y z
N MET A 1 -10.03 32.59 13.15
CA MET A 1 -10.47 31.20 12.89
C MET A 1 -10.53 30.99 11.39
N SER A 2 -9.46 30.47 10.79
CA SER A 2 -9.46 30.11 9.36
C SER A 2 -10.09 28.73 9.22
N LYS A 3 -11.29 28.66 8.62
CA LYS A 3 -11.88 27.41 8.16
C LYS A 3 -11.02 26.92 7.00
N ILE A 4 -10.12 25.98 7.25
CA ILE A 4 -9.41 25.27 6.17
C ILE A 4 -10.42 24.28 5.55
N LEU A 5 -11.31 24.79 4.71
CA LEU A 5 -12.04 23.95 3.76
C LEU A 5 -11.06 23.60 2.64
N LEU A 6 -10.43 22.42 2.72
CA LEU A 6 -9.80 21.84 1.54
C LEU A 6 -10.91 21.56 0.52
N PRO A 7 -10.83 22.12 -0.71
CA PRO A 7 -11.84 21.89 -1.75
C PRO A 7 -11.93 20.39 -2.06
N LEU A 8 -13.18 19.93 -2.23
CA LEU A 8 -13.54 18.54 -2.47
C LEU A 8 -13.36 18.22 -3.96
N VAL A 9 -12.53 17.23 -4.28
CA VAL A 9 -12.54 16.57 -5.60
C VAL A 9 -12.87 15.11 -5.33
N ILE A 10 -14.16 14.79 -5.32
CA ILE A 10 -14.61 13.40 -5.17
C ILE A 10 -14.53 12.74 -6.54
N GLY A 11 -13.46 11.99 -6.77
CA GLY A 11 -13.45 10.97 -7.82
C GLY A 11 -14.32 9.80 -7.38
N VAL A 12 -15.32 9.46 -8.18
CA VAL A 12 -16.18 8.28 -7.98
C VAL A 12 -15.35 7.03 -8.29
N SER A 13 -14.55 6.56 -7.34
CA SER A 13 -13.90 5.24 -7.47
C SER A 13 -13.80 4.56 -6.11
N SER A 14 -14.83 3.75 -5.82
CA SER A 14 -14.80 2.54 -4.99
C SER A 14 -14.06 2.59 -3.65
N ILE A 15 -14.81 2.89 -2.59
CA ILE A 15 -14.45 2.55 -1.22
C ILE A 15 -14.68 1.04 -1.08
N ALA A 16 -13.61 0.24 -1.10
CA ALA A 16 -13.68 -1.14 -0.60
C ALA A 16 -12.84 -1.24 0.67
N THR A 17 -13.53 -1.33 1.80
CA THR A 17 -12.95 -1.66 3.09
C THR A 17 -12.40 -3.10 3.03
N SER A 18 -11.21 -3.31 3.60
CA SER A 18 -10.48 -4.60 3.75
C SER A 18 -9.89 -5.30 2.51
N VAL A 19 -10.48 -5.22 1.30
CA VAL A 19 -9.98 -6.00 0.14
C VAL A 19 -8.77 -5.32 -0.56
N TYR A 20 -8.70 -3.98 -0.58
CA TYR A 20 -7.62 -3.25 -1.25
C TYR A 20 -6.25 -3.40 -0.57
N ALA A 21 -6.20 -3.62 0.75
CA ALA A 21 -4.94 -3.71 1.49
C ALA A 21 -4.07 -4.88 0.97
N ASN A 22 -4.68 -6.00 0.58
CA ASN A 22 -3.92 -7.17 0.14
C ASN A 22 -3.38 -7.01 -1.30
N GLU A 23 -4.07 -6.28 -2.17
CA GLU A 23 -3.62 -6.06 -3.57
C GLU A 23 -2.47 -5.04 -3.67
N ASP A 24 -2.49 -4.00 -2.83
CA ASP A 24 -1.45 -2.96 -2.86
C ASP A 24 -0.20 -3.35 -2.07
N ASN A 25 -0.31 -4.32 -1.15
CA ASN A 25 0.81 -4.80 -0.34
C ASN A 25 1.93 -5.45 -1.17
N ASN A 26 1.58 -6.14 -2.25
CA ASN A 26 2.52 -6.87 -3.10
C ASN A 26 3.12 -6.03 -4.23
N LEU A 27 2.66 -4.80 -4.41
CA LEU A 27 3.30 -3.84 -5.31
C LEU A 27 4.74 -3.58 -4.87
N GLN A 28 5.60 -3.27 -5.83
CA GLN A 28 7.01 -3.00 -5.61
C GLN A 28 7.38 -1.60 -6.12
N GLY A 29 8.35 -0.99 -5.42
CA GLY A 29 9.01 0.23 -5.85
C GLY A 29 8.04 1.34 -6.26
N TYR A 30 8.20 1.85 -7.48
CA TYR A 30 7.41 2.95 -8.02
C TYR A 30 5.89 2.79 -7.82
N TYR A 31 5.37 1.62 -8.14
CA TYR A 31 3.93 1.36 -8.15
C TYR A 31 3.34 1.37 -6.75
N LYS A 32 4.09 0.85 -5.76
CA LYS A 32 3.68 0.92 -4.35
C LYS A 32 3.66 2.37 -3.85
N SER A 33 4.67 3.17 -4.21
CA SER A 33 4.71 4.60 -3.88
C SER A 33 3.55 5.39 -4.50
N LYS A 34 3.23 5.12 -5.78
CA LYS A 34 2.08 5.73 -6.46
C LYS A 34 0.76 5.35 -5.80
N ALA A 35 0.58 4.06 -5.49
CA ALA A 35 -0.60 3.57 -4.79
C ALA A 35 -0.75 4.24 -3.42
N ALA A 36 0.34 4.48 -2.70
CA ALA A 36 0.33 5.15 -1.40
C ALA A 36 -0.12 6.62 -1.47
N ILE A 37 0.34 7.37 -2.47
CA ILE A 37 -0.12 8.75 -2.67
C ILE A 37 -1.62 8.77 -2.98
N LYS A 38 -2.06 7.94 -3.93
CA LYS A 38 -3.47 7.83 -4.27
C LYS A 38 -4.31 7.45 -3.05
N PHE A 39 -3.86 6.43 -2.31
CA PHE A 39 -4.49 5.99 -1.09
C PHE A 39 -4.57 7.10 -0.05
N ALA A 40 -3.51 7.89 0.15
CA ALA A 40 -3.51 8.99 1.11
C ALA A 40 -4.56 10.06 0.74
N VAL A 41 -4.68 10.41 -0.55
CA VAL A 41 -5.70 11.35 -1.05
C VAL A 41 -7.11 10.78 -0.85
N ASP A 42 -7.33 9.52 -1.26
CA ASP A 42 -8.62 8.86 -1.18
C ASP A 42 -9.05 8.63 0.28
N LYS A 43 -8.11 8.29 1.18
CA LYS A 43 -8.35 8.07 2.61
C LYS A 43 -8.76 9.32 3.36
N ILE A 44 -8.19 10.48 3.02
CA ILE A 44 -8.68 11.74 3.60
C ILE A 44 -10.18 11.90 3.32
N GLN A 45 -10.61 11.62 2.08
CA GLN A 45 -12.00 11.77 1.70
C GLN A 45 -12.88 10.68 2.33
N GLN A 46 -12.41 9.44 2.39
CA GLN A 46 -13.10 8.36 3.08
C GLN A 46 -13.32 8.70 4.56
N ASN A 47 -12.27 9.12 5.27
CA ASN A 47 -12.36 9.36 6.72
C ASN A 47 -13.29 10.53 7.06
N LYS A 48 -13.44 11.53 6.17
CA LYS A 48 -14.44 12.60 6.33
C LYS A 48 -15.88 12.08 6.37
N VAL A 49 -16.17 10.99 5.67
CA VAL A 49 -17.51 10.38 5.66
C VAL A 49 -17.62 9.33 6.77
N GLU A 50 -16.64 8.43 6.84
CA GLU A 50 -16.67 7.27 7.73
C GLU A 50 -16.61 7.64 9.22
N PHE A 51 -16.04 8.80 9.55
CA PHE A 51 -15.94 9.31 10.92
C PHE A 51 -16.74 10.60 11.13
N MET A 52 -17.70 10.91 10.24
CA MET A 52 -18.43 12.18 10.29
C MET A 52 -19.20 12.38 11.61
N ASN A 53 -19.79 11.33 12.17
CA ASN A 53 -20.43 11.35 13.49
C ASN A 53 -19.43 11.67 14.60
N LEU A 54 -18.24 11.07 14.57
CA LEU A 54 -17.20 11.28 15.56
C LEU A 54 -16.54 12.66 15.44
N ASP A 55 -16.37 13.17 14.22
CA ASP A 55 -15.92 14.55 13.97
C ASP A 55 -16.95 15.57 14.49
N GLU A 56 -18.24 15.33 14.21
CA GLU A 56 -19.33 16.14 14.74
C GLU A 56 -19.34 16.13 16.27
N ALA A 57 -19.21 14.95 16.90
CA ALA A 57 -19.12 14.79 18.34
C ALA A 57 -17.98 15.61 18.96
N ILE A 58 -16.77 15.54 18.38
CA ILE A 58 -15.62 16.33 18.84
C ILE A 58 -15.89 17.84 18.73
N SER A 59 -16.67 18.26 17.74
CA SER A 59 -16.92 19.67 17.47
C SER A 59 -18.07 20.28 18.30
N SER A 60 -19.08 19.49 18.63
CA SER A 60 -20.35 19.99 19.19
C SER A 60 -20.62 19.52 20.62
N LEU A 61 -19.97 18.46 21.09
CA LEU A 61 -20.19 17.90 22.42
C LEU A 61 -19.05 18.25 23.38
N THR A 62 -19.37 18.16 24.68
CA THR A 62 -18.39 18.25 25.75
C THR A 62 -18.13 16.88 26.34
N ALA A 63 -16.90 16.68 26.84
CA ALA A 63 -16.52 15.42 27.46
C ALA A 63 -17.41 15.11 28.67
N ASN A 64 -17.97 13.90 28.73
CA ASN A 64 -18.90 13.48 29.78
C ASN A 64 -18.75 11.98 30.07
N TYR A 65 -19.24 11.54 31.23
CA TYR A 65 -19.20 10.15 31.68
C TYR A 65 -20.34 9.29 31.12
N SER A 66 -21.34 9.88 30.48
CA SER A 66 -22.50 9.18 29.91
C SER A 66 -22.55 9.33 28.39
N PRO A 67 -22.95 8.28 27.65
CA PRO A 67 -23.14 8.37 26.21
C PRO A 67 -24.12 9.45 25.81
N GLN A 68 -23.87 10.08 24.67
CA GLN A 68 -24.65 11.17 24.11
C GLN A 68 -25.17 10.75 22.73
N THR A 69 -26.40 11.14 22.42
CA THR A 69 -27.02 10.87 21.12
C THR A 69 -26.88 12.11 20.26
N LEU A 70 -26.22 11.97 19.12
CA LEU A 70 -26.15 13.02 18.11
C LEU A 70 -27.48 13.13 17.33
N SER A 71 -27.61 14.21 16.57
CA SER A 71 -28.58 14.30 15.46
C SER A 71 -28.48 13.07 14.55
N SER A 72 -29.54 12.79 13.81
CA SER A 72 -29.50 11.66 12.86
C SER A 72 -28.36 11.85 11.86
N ILE A 73 -27.80 10.74 11.37
CA ILE A 73 -26.72 10.79 10.37
C ILE A 73 -27.16 11.57 9.12
N ASP A 74 -28.43 11.46 8.75
CA ASP A 74 -29.03 12.22 7.65
C ASP A 74 -29.01 13.73 7.93
N ASP A 75 -29.37 14.16 9.14
CA ASP A 75 -29.32 15.58 9.53
C ASP A 75 -27.88 16.11 9.54
N ILE A 76 -26.94 15.30 10.05
CA ILE A 76 -25.51 15.66 10.06
C ILE A 76 -25.01 15.81 8.62
N ALA A 77 -25.33 14.86 7.73
CA ALA A 77 -24.97 14.93 6.31
C ALA A 77 -25.58 16.16 5.62
N ASN A 78 -26.87 16.42 5.83
CA ASN A 78 -27.61 17.53 5.23
C ASN A 78 -27.14 18.90 5.72
N SER A 79 -26.56 18.97 6.94
CA SER A 79 -25.95 20.20 7.45
C SER A 79 -24.69 20.63 6.67
N LYS A 80 -24.07 19.72 5.91
CA LYS A 80 -22.90 20.00 5.07
C LYS A 80 -23.38 20.39 3.65
N SER A 81 -23.75 21.65 3.48
CA SER A 81 -24.44 22.18 2.28
C SER A 81 -23.71 21.99 0.95
N ALA A 82 -22.38 21.86 0.97
CA ALA A 82 -21.62 21.45 -0.21
C ALA A 82 -21.58 19.93 -0.28
N HIS A 83 -22.29 19.34 -1.26
CA HIS A 83 -22.28 17.91 -1.57
C HIS A 83 -23.10 17.00 -0.64
N SER A 84 -24.15 17.52 0.02
CA SER A 84 -25.07 16.76 0.88
C SER A 84 -25.52 15.43 0.27
N ASP A 85 -25.88 15.42 -1.02
CA ASP A 85 -26.40 14.23 -1.70
C ASP A 85 -25.35 13.12 -1.81
N ILE A 86 -24.08 13.50 -2.01
CA ILE A 86 -22.96 12.56 -2.10
C ILE A 86 -22.59 12.06 -0.69
N PHE A 87 -22.54 12.96 0.30
CA PHE A 87 -22.32 12.58 1.70
C PHE A 87 -23.39 11.62 2.19
N LEU A 88 -24.66 11.88 1.88
CA LEU A 88 -25.80 11.06 2.28
C LEU A 88 -25.79 9.68 1.60
N ALA A 89 -25.47 9.64 0.29
CA ALA A 89 -25.33 8.37 -0.41
C ALA A 89 -24.17 7.54 0.19
N LYS A 90 -23.06 8.19 0.53
CA LYS A 90 -21.87 7.53 1.08
C LYS A 90 -21.99 7.17 2.55
N SER A 91 -22.63 7.99 3.38
CA SER A 91 -22.85 7.68 4.79
C SER A 91 -23.68 6.40 4.95
N LYS A 92 -24.65 6.17 4.05
CA LYS A 92 -25.45 4.93 4.01
C LYS A 92 -24.64 3.67 3.70
N GLU A 93 -23.44 3.79 3.12
CA GLU A 93 -22.51 2.67 2.95
C GLU A 93 -21.83 2.28 4.27
N PHE A 94 -21.86 3.16 5.27
CA PHE A 94 -21.28 2.94 6.59
C PHE A 94 -22.39 2.78 7.63
N ASN A 95 -22.35 1.72 8.42
CA ASN A 95 -23.28 1.52 9.53
C ASN A 95 -22.89 2.41 10.73
N LEU A 96 -23.06 3.73 10.58
CA LEU A 96 -22.63 4.72 11.57
C LEU A 96 -23.59 4.74 12.77
N ASN A 97 -23.04 4.74 13.99
CA ASN A 97 -23.84 4.91 15.21
C ASN A 97 -23.99 6.40 15.56
N ASN A 98 -25.18 6.83 15.99
CA ASN A 98 -25.41 8.18 16.52
C ASN A 98 -25.21 8.26 18.04
N GLN A 99 -25.11 7.12 18.75
CA GLN A 99 -24.72 7.06 20.15
C GLN A 99 -23.20 7.04 20.26
N VAL A 100 -22.66 8.09 20.87
CA VAL A 100 -21.23 8.35 20.94
C VAL A 100 -20.81 8.75 22.35
N CYS A 101 -19.53 8.58 22.64
CA CYS A 101 -18.91 9.10 23.83
C CYS A 101 -17.81 10.09 23.46
N VAL A 102 -17.67 11.15 24.25
CA VAL A 102 -16.56 12.09 24.16
C VAL A 102 -15.85 12.13 25.50
N ILE A 103 -14.54 11.91 25.47
CA ILE A 103 -13.67 11.95 26.65
C ILE A 103 -12.44 12.81 26.37
N THR A 104 -11.77 13.25 27.43
CA THR A 104 -10.45 13.89 27.35
C THR A 104 -9.42 12.97 27.98
N LYS A 105 -8.34 12.71 27.25
CA LYS A 105 -7.25 11.85 27.72
C LYS A 105 -5.92 12.33 27.15
N ASP A 106 -4.91 12.48 28.00
CA ASP A 106 -3.53 12.82 27.59
C ASP A 106 -3.44 14.05 26.67
N GLY A 107 -4.27 15.06 26.90
CA GLY A 107 -4.32 16.29 26.10
C GLY A 107 -5.02 16.14 24.74
N ALA A 108 -5.62 14.99 24.45
CA ALA A 108 -6.47 14.76 23.30
C ALA A 108 -7.96 14.74 23.67
N THR A 109 -8.81 15.20 22.76
CA THR A 109 -10.26 14.97 22.80
C THR A 109 -10.56 13.75 21.95
N ILE A 110 -11.14 12.72 22.55
CA ILE A 110 -11.42 11.44 21.91
C ILE A 110 -12.94 11.26 21.82
N ALA A 111 -13.45 11.04 20.62
CA ALA A 111 -14.80 10.55 20.39
C ALA A 111 -14.78 9.10 19.92
N PHE A 112 -15.75 8.31 20.35
CA PHE A 112 -15.87 6.91 19.94
C PHE A 112 -17.32 6.46 19.90
N GLU A 113 -17.59 5.48 19.04
CA GLU A 113 -18.89 4.82 18.96
C GLU A 113 -19.05 3.86 20.15
N VAL A 114 -20.26 3.78 20.69
CA VAL A 114 -20.62 2.82 21.74
C VAL A 114 -21.78 1.95 21.28
N GLU A 115 -21.94 0.80 21.92
CA GLU A 115 -23.12 -0.04 21.69
C GLU A 115 -24.40 0.64 22.21
N ASP A 116 -25.52 0.33 21.56
CA ASP A 116 -26.83 0.84 21.96
C ASP A 116 -27.15 0.47 23.42
N GLY A 117 -27.41 1.49 24.23
CA GLY A 117 -27.73 1.30 25.65
C GLY A 117 -26.52 1.19 26.57
N ALA A 118 -25.31 1.53 26.11
CA ALA A 118 -24.14 1.65 26.98
C ALA A 118 -24.42 2.56 28.19
N ALA A 119 -23.98 2.14 29.38
CA ALA A 119 -24.25 2.84 30.63
C ALA A 119 -23.23 3.95 30.95
N ASN A 120 -22.02 3.88 30.39
CA ASN A 120 -20.94 4.82 30.66
C ASN A 120 -20.00 5.02 29.45
N CYS A 121 -19.23 6.11 29.49
CA CYS A 121 -18.17 6.41 28.53
C CYS A 121 -16.83 5.89 29.00
N ALA A 122 -16.65 4.57 28.97
CA ALA A 122 -15.38 3.91 29.25
C ALA A 122 -14.72 3.46 27.94
N PHE A 123 -13.61 4.12 27.55
CA PHE A 123 -12.86 3.72 26.37
C PHE A 123 -12.05 2.45 26.64
N ASP A 124 -12.28 1.40 25.85
CA ASP A 124 -11.48 0.18 25.83
C ASP A 124 -11.13 -0.15 24.37
N VAL A 125 -9.84 -0.05 24.03
CA VAL A 125 -9.30 -0.31 22.70
C VAL A 125 -9.61 -1.73 22.18
N ASN A 126 -9.96 -2.66 23.07
CA ASN A 126 -10.30 -4.04 22.68
C ASN A 126 -11.79 -4.24 22.39
N LYS A 127 -12.63 -3.23 22.66
CA LYS A 127 -14.10 -3.28 22.50
C LYS A 127 -14.62 -2.22 21.55
N VAL A 128 -13.97 -1.06 21.50
CA VAL A 128 -14.38 0.03 20.61
C VAL A 128 -14.01 -0.33 19.17
N ASP A 129 -15.00 -0.29 18.29
CA ASP A 129 -14.80 -0.55 16.86
C ASP A 129 -14.31 0.68 16.10
N LYS A 130 -14.78 1.88 16.48
CA LYS A 130 -14.38 3.15 15.86
C LYS A 130 -14.14 4.26 16.87
N ALA A 131 -13.03 4.96 16.68
CA ALA A 131 -12.68 6.12 17.47
C ALA A 131 -11.95 7.19 16.65
N MET A 132 -12.11 8.44 17.04
CA MET A 132 -11.41 9.58 16.49
C MET A 132 -10.83 10.41 17.63
N ALA A 133 -9.58 10.83 17.49
CA ALA A 133 -8.93 11.70 18.46
C ALA A 133 -8.45 12.98 17.78
N LYS A 134 -8.76 14.11 18.40
CA LYS A 134 -8.20 15.41 18.07
C LYS A 134 -7.08 15.73 19.05
N THR A 135 -5.88 15.85 18.52
CA THR A 135 -4.66 16.18 19.27
C THR A 135 -4.17 17.58 18.89
N THR A 136 -3.13 18.06 19.59
CA THR A 136 -2.42 19.28 19.20
C THR A 136 -1.66 19.16 17.87
N SER A 137 -1.43 17.94 17.38
CA SER A 137 -0.64 17.65 16.17
C SER A 137 -1.51 17.36 14.94
N GLY A 138 -2.79 17.02 15.15
CA GLY A 138 -3.68 16.60 14.09
C GLY A 138 -4.79 15.67 14.57
N LEU A 139 -5.38 14.96 13.62
CA LEU A 139 -6.45 13.99 13.81
C LEU A 139 -5.89 12.57 13.75
N VAL A 140 -6.39 11.69 14.61
CA VAL A 140 -6.09 10.25 14.60
C VAL A 140 -7.40 9.50 14.49
N PHE A 141 -7.52 8.64 13.49
CA PHE A 141 -8.66 7.78 13.25
C PHE A 141 -8.28 6.36 13.61
N PHE A 142 -9.18 5.64 14.24
CA PHE A 142 -8.98 4.27 14.68
C PHE A 142 -10.17 3.44 14.28
N THR A 143 -9.88 2.32 13.63
CA THR A 143 -10.86 1.27 13.36
C THR A 143 -10.30 -0.06 13.81
N ARG A 144 -11.11 -0.84 14.49
CA ARG A 144 -10.84 -2.22 14.87
C ARG A 144 -11.73 -3.15 14.05
N TYR A 145 -11.16 -4.27 13.63
CA TYR A 145 -11.88 -5.34 12.95
C TYR A 145 -11.63 -6.67 13.65
N GLY A 146 -12.59 -7.59 13.49
CA GLY A 146 -12.49 -8.94 14.03
C GLY A 146 -12.51 -8.98 15.57
N SER A 147 -12.19 -10.14 16.12
CA SER A 147 -12.17 -10.36 17.57
C SER A 147 -11.05 -11.32 17.98
N ALA A 148 -10.63 -11.25 19.24
CA ALA A 148 -9.61 -12.12 19.84
C ALA A 148 -8.30 -12.22 19.03
N ASP A 149 -8.06 -13.35 18.38
CA ASP A 149 -6.82 -13.63 17.64
C ASP A 149 -6.86 -13.15 16.18
N GLU A 150 -8.05 -12.82 15.67
CA GLU A 150 -8.24 -12.26 14.33
C GLU A 150 -8.33 -10.73 14.36
N THR A 151 -8.05 -10.11 15.51
CA THR A 151 -8.15 -8.66 15.65
C THR A 151 -7.13 -7.93 14.78
N GLN A 152 -7.64 -6.96 14.04
CA GLN A 152 -6.89 -6.08 13.16
C GLN A 152 -7.22 -4.62 13.50
N TYR A 153 -6.27 -3.72 13.22
CA TYR A 153 -6.39 -2.30 13.49
C TYR A 153 -5.98 -1.51 12.25
N SER A 154 -6.79 -0.52 11.88
CA SER A 154 -6.42 0.56 10.97
C SER A 154 -6.30 1.84 11.76
N ILE A 155 -5.13 2.49 11.68
CA ILE A 155 -4.85 3.75 12.37
C ILE A 155 -4.38 4.77 11.35
N ASP A 156 -5.21 5.76 11.08
CA ASP A 156 -4.88 6.88 10.21
C ASP A 156 -4.53 8.11 11.02
N LYS A 157 -3.54 8.87 10.57
CA LYS A 157 -3.18 10.17 11.15
C LYS A 157 -3.13 11.20 10.05
N ILE A 158 -3.69 12.37 10.31
CA ILE A 158 -3.65 13.53 9.43
C ILE A 158 -3.15 14.72 10.23
N SER A 159 -2.06 15.35 9.80
CA SER A 159 -1.55 16.57 10.44
C SER A 159 -2.56 17.73 10.34
N LEU A 160 -2.47 18.71 11.24
CA LEU A 160 -3.38 19.87 11.25
C LEU A 160 -3.45 20.63 9.90
N ASN A 161 -2.34 20.68 9.17
CA ASN A 161 -2.27 21.33 7.87
C ASN A 161 -2.61 20.40 6.68
N GLY A 162 -2.95 19.13 6.95
CA GLY A 162 -3.28 18.13 5.94
C GLY A 162 -2.12 17.72 5.03
N GLN A 163 -0.89 18.12 5.35
CA GLN A 163 0.29 17.84 4.52
C GLN A 163 0.94 16.51 4.85
N GLU A 164 0.71 15.94 6.04
CA GLU A 164 1.23 14.65 6.42
C GLU A 164 0.09 13.70 6.75
N ILE A 165 0.09 12.55 6.07
CA ILE A 165 -0.87 11.48 6.26
C ILE A 165 -0.07 10.22 6.54
N SER A 166 -0.48 9.46 7.55
CA SER A 166 0.04 8.11 7.75
C SER A 166 -1.09 7.14 7.96
N ASN A 167 -0.97 5.95 7.38
CA ASN A 167 -1.84 4.81 7.63
C ASN A 167 -1.01 3.69 8.22
N THR A 168 -1.49 3.14 9.32
CA THR A 168 -0.90 1.96 9.95
C THR A 168 -1.95 0.87 9.92
N PHE A 169 -1.60 -0.28 9.36
CA PHE A 169 -2.41 -1.49 9.44
C PHE A 169 -1.68 -2.51 10.31
N LEU A 170 -2.34 -2.97 11.36
CA LEU A 170 -1.79 -3.93 12.32
C LEU A 170 -2.70 -5.13 12.45
N PHE A 171 -2.12 -6.30 12.59
CA PHE A 171 -2.84 -7.53 12.91
C PHE A 171 -2.08 -8.34 13.95
N LYS A 172 -2.80 -9.18 14.67
CA LYS A 172 -2.19 -10.06 15.67
C LYS A 172 -1.55 -11.27 14.99
N PHE A 173 -0.30 -11.50 15.30
CA PHE A 173 0.45 -12.67 14.86
C PHE A 173 1.30 -13.20 16.02
N LYS A 174 1.06 -14.45 16.43
CA LYS A 174 1.72 -15.09 17.58
C LYS A 174 1.70 -14.21 18.84
N GLY A 175 0.55 -13.57 19.12
CA GLY A 175 0.37 -12.71 20.28
C GLY A 175 1.01 -11.32 20.19
N LYS A 176 1.66 -10.98 19.06
CA LYS A 176 2.27 -9.65 18.83
C LYS A 176 1.54 -8.92 17.72
N LEU A 177 1.50 -7.59 17.79
CA LEU A 177 1.07 -6.78 16.67
C LEU A 177 2.21 -6.64 15.67
N VAL A 178 1.90 -6.91 14.42
CA VAL A 178 2.78 -6.81 13.26
C VAL A 178 1.98 -6.16 12.13
N GLY A 179 2.64 -5.70 11.08
CA GLY A 179 1.94 -5.07 9.98
C GLY A 179 2.80 -4.07 9.22
N ASP A 180 2.16 -3.02 8.75
CA ASP A 180 2.78 -2.02 7.89
C ASP A 180 2.33 -0.60 8.24
N LEU A 181 3.17 0.35 7.83
CA LEU A 181 2.99 1.77 7.96
C LEU A 181 3.33 2.41 6.63
N ALA A 182 2.37 3.13 6.05
CA ALA A 182 2.60 4.06 4.96
C ALA A 182 2.56 5.49 5.50
N LYS A 183 3.50 6.33 5.08
CA LYS A 183 3.55 7.75 5.41
C LYS A 183 3.80 8.56 4.15
N VAL A 184 2.95 9.54 3.91
CA VAL A 184 3.03 10.48 2.79
C VAL A 184 3.09 11.88 3.35
N LYS A 185 4.12 12.63 2.96
CA LYS A 185 4.28 14.05 3.31
C LYS A 185 4.36 14.88 2.04
N LYS A 186 3.47 15.85 1.91
CA LYS A 186 3.44 16.81 0.81
C LYS A 186 4.21 18.08 1.19
N ALA A 187 5.22 18.42 0.41
CA ALA A 187 5.93 19.68 0.50
C ALA A 187 5.07 20.83 -0.08
N PRO A 188 5.32 22.09 0.34
CA PRO A 188 4.65 23.25 -0.27
C PRO A 188 4.86 23.38 -1.79
N SER A 189 5.98 22.85 -2.31
CA SER A 189 6.28 22.76 -3.76
C SER A 189 5.35 21.81 -4.53
N GLY A 190 4.58 20.98 -3.83
CA GLY A 190 3.71 19.96 -4.43
C GLY A 190 4.32 18.56 -4.48
N GLU A 191 5.63 18.44 -4.22
CA GLU A 191 6.35 17.16 -4.18
C GLU A 191 6.00 16.35 -2.92
N PHE A 192 6.18 15.04 -3.00
CA PHE A 192 5.87 14.09 -1.96
C PHE A 192 7.13 13.38 -1.46
N THR A 193 7.22 13.22 -0.14
CA THR A 193 8.07 12.22 0.50
C THR A 193 7.20 11.06 0.91
N ILE A 194 7.60 9.84 0.54
CA ILE A 194 6.84 8.62 0.76
C ILE A 194 7.74 7.66 1.52
N GLU A 195 7.23 7.11 2.62
CA GLU A 195 7.90 6.09 3.42
C GLU A 195 6.94 4.92 3.63
N HIS A 196 7.41 3.69 3.39
CA HIS A 196 6.70 2.46 3.74
C HIS A 196 7.57 1.59 4.62
N TYR A 197 7.08 1.26 5.80
CA TYR A 197 7.74 0.32 6.70
C TYR A 197 6.84 -0.91 6.89
N MET A 198 7.44 -2.10 6.83
CA MET A 198 6.76 -3.37 7.01
C MET A 198 7.57 -4.21 8.00
N ASP A 199 6.88 -4.79 8.99
CA ASP A 199 7.42 -5.84 9.84
C ASP A 199 6.31 -6.86 10.10
N TYR A 200 6.41 -8.03 9.45
CA TYR A 200 5.44 -9.12 9.60
C TYR A 200 5.87 -10.16 10.64
N GLY A 201 6.85 -9.81 11.48
CA GLY A 201 7.31 -10.64 12.57
C GLY A 201 8.23 -11.78 12.12
N SER A 202 8.39 -12.76 13.01
CA SER A 202 9.28 -13.91 12.84
C SER A 202 8.63 -15.01 12.01
N GLU A 203 9.43 -15.95 11.51
CA GLU A 203 8.90 -17.12 10.81
C GLU A 203 7.91 -17.95 11.65
N ASP A 204 7.07 -18.74 10.97
CA ASP A 204 6.13 -19.67 11.61
C ASP A 204 6.09 -21.08 11.01
N GLY A 205 7.12 -21.43 10.23
CA GLY A 205 7.20 -22.70 9.52
C GLY A 205 6.45 -22.71 8.19
N GLN A 206 5.47 -21.80 7.98
CA GLN A 206 4.81 -21.59 6.69
C GLN A 206 5.27 -20.29 6.02
N LYS A 207 5.43 -19.23 6.81
CA LYS A 207 5.87 -17.91 6.38
C LYS A 207 7.30 -17.65 6.83
N ILE A 208 8.05 -16.96 5.98
CA ILE A 208 9.37 -16.45 6.30
C ILE A 208 9.26 -15.21 7.19
N GLY A 209 10.29 -14.93 7.98
CA GLY A 209 10.44 -13.64 8.61
C GLY A 209 10.72 -12.57 7.56
N TYR A 210 10.01 -11.45 7.64
CA TYR A 210 10.09 -10.38 6.64
C TYR A 210 9.99 -9.00 7.28
N ARG A 211 10.96 -8.15 6.95
CA ARG A 211 10.92 -6.71 7.22
C ARG A 211 11.37 -5.94 6.01
N ALA A 212 10.72 -4.83 5.71
CA ALA A 212 11.11 -4.00 4.58
C ALA A 212 10.91 -2.52 4.87
N TYR A 213 11.71 -1.72 4.17
CA TYR A 213 11.58 -0.29 4.13
C TYR A 213 11.70 0.20 2.69
N GLN A 214 10.72 0.96 2.24
CA GLN A 214 10.71 1.62 0.94
C GLN A 214 10.57 3.12 1.13
N TRP A 215 11.28 3.89 0.31
CA TRP A 215 11.18 5.34 0.34
C TRP A 215 11.35 5.97 -1.05
N ALA A 216 10.70 7.11 -1.21
CA ALA A 216 10.91 8.03 -2.32
C ALA A 216 10.92 9.46 -1.76
N ASP A 217 11.90 10.24 -2.18
CA ASP A 217 12.06 11.64 -1.80
C ASP A 217 11.76 12.50 -3.04
N ASN A 218 11.16 13.68 -2.85
CA ASN A 218 10.81 14.64 -3.92
C ASN A 218 10.02 14.03 -5.09
N PHE A 219 9.12 13.10 -4.78
CA PHE A 219 8.28 12.46 -5.78
C PHE A 219 7.23 13.44 -6.30
N ALA A 220 7.10 13.61 -7.61
CA ALA A 220 6.03 14.38 -8.21
C ALA A 220 5.41 13.59 -9.37
N ASP A 221 4.08 13.59 -9.45
CA ASP A 221 3.39 13.13 -10.66
C ASP A 221 3.91 13.97 -11.83
N GLY A 222 4.29 13.34 -12.94
CA GLY A 222 4.87 14.08 -14.05
C GLY A 222 6.36 13.92 -14.26
N GLN A 223 7.09 13.50 -13.23
CA GLN A 223 8.52 13.75 -13.14
C GLN A 223 9.33 12.47 -12.94
N ASP A 224 10.62 12.56 -13.29
CA ASP A 224 11.57 11.53 -12.97
C ASP A 224 11.67 11.36 -11.44
N ALA A 225 11.75 10.11 -10.99
CA ALA A 225 11.86 9.81 -9.57
C ALA A 225 12.77 8.62 -9.33
N ILE A 226 13.32 8.54 -8.10
CA ILE A 226 14.02 7.36 -7.61
C ILE A 226 13.22 6.78 -6.46
N VAL A 227 12.84 5.51 -6.59
CA VAL A 227 12.21 4.76 -5.50
C VAL A 227 13.15 3.65 -5.06
N ASN A 228 13.45 3.63 -3.77
CA ASN A 228 14.35 2.67 -3.17
C ASN A 228 13.57 1.74 -2.25
N SER A 229 13.87 0.46 -2.31
CA SER A 229 13.34 -0.55 -1.39
C SER A 229 14.48 -1.38 -0.83
N PHE A 230 14.40 -1.68 0.46
CA PHE A 230 15.35 -2.54 1.13
C PHE A 230 14.62 -3.49 2.07
N ALA A 231 14.84 -4.78 1.91
CA ALA A 231 14.18 -5.83 2.68
C ALA A 231 15.19 -6.75 3.37
N TYR A 232 14.77 -7.33 4.49
CA TYR A 232 15.45 -8.40 5.19
C TYR A 232 14.52 -9.61 5.24
N LEU A 233 15.00 -10.70 4.63
CA LEU A 233 14.29 -11.98 4.56
C LEU A 233 15.08 -12.99 5.40
N TYR A 234 14.40 -13.63 6.35
CA TYR A 234 15.03 -14.55 7.30
C TYR A 234 14.14 -15.71 7.71
N GLY A 235 14.76 -16.76 8.26
CA GLY A 235 14.08 -17.99 8.65
C GLY A 235 14.60 -19.20 7.87
N SER A 236 14.15 -20.38 8.30
CA SER A 236 14.57 -21.72 7.86
C SER A 236 14.24 -22.05 6.40
N ASN A 237 13.22 -21.39 5.84
CA ASN A 237 12.76 -21.58 4.46
C ASN A 237 13.28 -20.51 3.49
N VAL A 238 14.08 -19.56 3.96
CA VAL A 238 14.68 -18.53 3.10
C VAL A 238 15.90 -19.08 2.40
N SER A 239 15.96 -18.90 1.09
CA SER A 239 17.13 -19.26 0.28
C SER A 239 17.51 -18.16 -0.69
N LEU A 240 18.82 -17.99 -0.89
CA LEU A 240 19.40 -17.19 -1.96
C LEU A 240 20.30 -18.12 -2.79
N GLU A 241 20.11 -18.13 -4.12
CA GLU A 241 20.82 -19.04 -5.03
C GLU A 241 20.83 -20.51 -4.55
N ASN A 242 19.65 -21.03 -4.20
CA ASN A 242 19.43 -22.40 -3.68
C ASN A 242 20.16 -22.73 -2.37
N THR A 243 20.80 -21.74 -1.73
CA THR A 243 21.45 -21.91 -0.43
C THR A 243 20.55 -21.37 0.66
N LYS A 244 20.25 -22.18 1.69
CA LYS A 244 19.46 -21.75 2.86
C LYS A 244 20.23 -20.71 3.67
N THR A 245 19.98 -19.44 3.42
CA THR A 245 20.60 -18.33 4.12
C THR A 245 19.65 -17.14 4.20
N PRO A 246 19.58 -16.45 5.36
CA PRO A 246 18.96 -15.14 5.41
C PRO A 246 19.76 -14.15 4.54
N TYR A 247 19.05 -13.19 3.95
CA TYR A 247 19.64 -12.21 3.05
C TYR A 247 18.90 -10.88 3.08
N PHE A 248 19.61 -9.86 2.64
CA PHE A 248 19.07 -8.53 2.40
C PHE A 248 18.84 -8.34 0.90
N TRP A 249 17.78 -7.63 0.55
CA TRP A 249 17.42 -7.32 -0.84
C TRP A 249 17.28 -5.81 -1.01
N ALA A 250 18.12 -5.21 -1.85
CA ALA A 250 18.02 -3.82 -2.28
C ALA A 250 17.45 -3.71 -3.70
N ILE A 251 16.53 -2.78 -3.91
CA ILE A 251 15.94 -2.45 -5.21
C ILE A 251 15.95 -0.93 -5.39
N LYS A 252 16.40 -0.46 -6.55
CA LYS A 252 16.35 0.93 -6.96
C LYS A 252 15.63 1.04 -8.31
N ASP A 253 14.48 1.67 -8.30
CA ASP A 253 13.73 2.01 -9.50
C ASP A 253 14.10 3.43 -9.90
N THR A 254 14.48 3.61 -11.17
CA THR A 254 14.46 4.92 -11.82
C THR A 254 13.19 5.00 -12.63
N VAL A 255 12.40 6.04 -12.39
CA VAL A 255 11.07 6.23 -12.98
C VAL A 255 11.15 7.37 -13.96
N SER A 256 10.48 7.21 -15.11
CA SER A 256 10.37 8.27 -16.12
C SER A 256 9.01 8.26 -16.80
N PRO A 257 8.55 9.40 -17.34
CA PRO A 257 7.41 9.45 -18.24
C PRO A 257 7.72 8.68 -19.53
N SER A 258 6.73 7.94 -20.04
CA SER A 258 6.84 7.31 -21.36
C SER A 258 6.88 8.35 -22.47
N LYS A 259 7.84 8.20 -23.38
CA LYS A 259 7.95 9.07 -24.56
C LYS A 259 6.78 8.91 -25.54
N GLY A 260 6.06 7.79 -25.46
CA GLY A 260 4.92 7.48 -26.33
C GLY A 260 3.57 7.92 -25.78
N ASN A 261 3.52 8.26 -24.49
CA ASN A 261 2.36 8.74 -23.74
C ASN A 261 2.85 9.37 -22.43
N SER A 262 2.84 10.69 -22.35
CA SER A 262 3.30 11.42 -21.16
C SER A 262 2.47 11.15 -19.92
N ASP A 263 1.28 10.54 -20.03
CA ASP A 263 0.43 10.20 -18.89
C ASP A 263 0.76 8.79 -18.35
N PHE A 264 1.56 8.00 -19.08
CA PHE A 264 2.04 6.71 -18.64
C PHE A 264 3.43 6.81 -18.03
N TYR A 265 3.52 6.47 -16.74
CA TYR A 265 4.76 6.48 -15.96
C TYR A 265 5.11 5.06 -15.56
N PHE A 266 6.40 4.75 -15.64
CA PHE A 266 6.88 3.39 -15.43
C PHE A 266 8.31 3.42 -14.87
N ALA A 267 8.74 2.30 -14.31
CA ALA A 267 10.16 2.11 -14.00
C ALA A 267 10.91 1.95 -15.33
N SER A 268 11.69 2.96 -15.71
CA SER A 268 12.52 2.98 -16.92
C SER A 268 13.76 2.10 -16.75
N THR A 269 14.27 2.02 -15.52
CA THR A 269 15.28 1.04 -15.12
C THR A 269 15.01 0.52 -13.72
N VAL A 270 15.40 -0.73 -13.47
CA VAL A 270 15.37 -1.35 -12.14
C VAL A 270 16.73 -1.97 -11.88
N SER A 271 17.35 -1.63 -10.76
CA SER A 271 18.60 -2.23 -10.31
C SER A 271 18.38 -2.97 -9.00
N ARG A 272 18.79 -4.23 -8.93
CA ARG A 272 18.55 -5.09 -7.76
C ARG A 272 19.83 -5.74 -7.28
N MET A 273 19.92 -5.93 -5.98
CA MET A 273 21.02 -6.62 -5.35
C MET A 273 20.55 -7.35 -4.10
N ALA A 274 20.69 -8.67 -4.11
CA ALA A 274 20.48 -9.51 -2.95
C ALA A 274 21.84 -9.97 -2.40
N ARG A 275 22.02 -9.91 -1.08
CA ARG A 275 23.26 -10.31 -0.41
C ARG A 275 22.96 -11.08 0.85
N SER A 276 23.55 -12.27 0.99
CA SER A 276 23.45 -13.06 2.21
C SER A 276 24.01 -12.30 3.40
N THR A 277 23.45 -12.52 4.59
CA THR A 277 23.89 -11.80 5.81
C THR A 277 25.35 -12.07 6.19
N ASP A 278 25.90 -13.21 5.77
CA ASP A 278 27.32 -13.56 5.93
C ASP A 278 28.21 -13.06 4.77
N ASN A 279 27.63 -12.32 3.82
CA ASN A 279 28.25 -11.73 2.63
C ASN A 279 28.90 -12.72 1.66
N LYS A 280 28.61 -14.02 1.76
CA LYS A 280 29.19 -15.04 0.87
C LYS A 280 28.49 -15.15 -0.48
N ILE A 281 27.21 -14.79 -0.55
CA ILE A 281 26.40 -14.87 -1.77
C ILE A 281 25.92 -13.47 -2.11
N THR A 282 26.15 -13.04 -3.35
CA THR A 282 25.64 -11.78 -3.88
C THR A 282 25.07 -12.04 -5.27
N GLN A 283 23.78 -11.74 -5.44
CA GLN A 283 23.09 -11.77 -6.72
C GLN A 283 22.76 -10.34 -7.12
N LYS A 284 22.98 -10.00 -8.39
CA LYS A 284 22.61 -8.70 -8.96
C LYS A 284 21.78 -8.91 -10.21
N ASP A 285 20.72 -8.13 -10.34
CA ASP A 285 19.89 -8.12 -11.54
C ASP A 285 19.62 -6.68 -11.96
N LYS A 286 19.38 -6.50 -13.26
CA LYS A 286 19.03 -5.20 -13.82
C LYS A 286 18.02 -5.34 -14.94
N TYR A 287 17.04 -4.44 -14.95
CA TYR A 287 16.00 -4.39 -15.96
C TYR A 287 16.10 -3.06 -16.68
N SER A 288 16.19 -3.12 -18.01
CA SER A 288 16.30 -1.97 -18.90
C SER A 288 15.86 -2.37 -20.31
N LYS A 289 15.89 -1.45 -21.28
CA LYS A 289 15.64 -1.78 -22.69
C LYS A 289 16.59 -2.86 -23.23
N GLN A 290 17.81 -2.98 -22.71
CA GLN A 290 18.75 -4.05 -23.11
C GLN A 290 18.37 -5.43 -22.56
N SER A 291 17.47 -5.49 -21.58
CA SER A 291 16.88 -6.72 -21.04
C SER A 291 15.36 -6.51 -20.89
N PRO A 292 14.66 -6.34 -22.02
CA PRO A 292 13.32 -5.76 -22.03
C PRO A 292 12.30 -6.70 -21.38
N SER A 293 12.52 -8.01 -21.41
CA SER A 293 11.54 -9.00 -20.95
C SER A 293 11.22 -8.87 -19.46
N ASP A 294 12.24 -8.73 -18.62
CA ASP A 294 12.02 -8.51 -17.19
C ASP A 294 11.46 -7.11 -16.90
N LEU A 295 11.84 -6.10 -17.69
CA LEU A 295 11.29 -4.75 -17.53
C LEU A 295 9.80 -4.70 -17.90
N ILE A 296 9.39 -5.38 -18.96
CA ILE A 296 8.00 -5.54 -19.40
C ILE A 296 7.20 -6.25 -18.29
N ALA A 297 7.70 -7.40 -17.82
CA ALA A 297 7.06 -8.16 -16.76
C ALA A 297 6.94 -7.32 -15.47
N TYR A 298 8.00 -6.65 -15.05
CA TYR A 298 8.00 -5.82 -13.85
C TYR A 298 6.94 -4.72 -13.93
N ASN A 299 6.93 -3.93 -15.00
CA ASN A 299 6.01 -2.81 -15.14
C ASN A 299 4.55 -3.26 -15.33
N PHE A 300 4.30 -4.25 -16.20
CA PHE A 300 2.95 -4.74 -16.44
C PHE A 300 2.34 -5.41 -15.20
N ASN A 301 3.10 -6.27 -14.52
CA ASN A 301 2.58 -7.02 -13.38
C ASN A 301 2.28 -6.09 -12.19
N ASN A 302 3.15 -5.12 -11.92
CA ASN A 302 2.89 -4.12 -10.90
C ASN A 302 1.73 -3.18 -11.28
N ALA A 303 1.66 -2.71 -12.52
CA ALA A 303 0.58 -1.83 -12.97
C ALA A 303 -0.81 -2.48 -12.84
N ASN A 304 -0.88 -3.81 -12.96
CA ASN A 304 -2.14 -4.57 -12.92
C ASN A 304 -2.32 -5.40 -11.64
N LYS A 305 -1.46 -5.22 -10.63
CA LYS A 305 -1.51 -5.92 -9.32
C LYS A 305 -1.52 -7.46 -9.44
N LEU A 306 -0.77 -7.98 -10.39
CA LEU A 306 -0.70 -9.40 -10.72
C LEU A 306 0.50 -10.06 -10.03
N VAL A 307 0.55 -10.14 -8.69
CA VAL A 307 1.59 -10.93 -8.01
C VAL A 307 1.06 -12.36 -7.72
N GLY A 308 1.88 -13.37 -8.04
CA GLY A 308 1.47 -14.77 -8.20
C GLY A 308 2.19 -15.45 -9.37
N LEU A 309 1.52 -16.33 -10.13
CA LEU A 309 1.99 -16.78 -11.46
C LEU A 309 1.84 -15.62 -12.45
N SER A 310 2.70 -14.61 -12.28
CA SER A 310 2.68 -13.38 -13.05
C SER A 310 3.08 -13.65 -14.50
N PRO A 311 2.40 -13.07 -15.48
CA PRO A 311 2.75 -13.27 -16.88
C PRO A 311 4.17 -12.77 -17.18
N ASP A 312 4.88 -13.56 -17.97
CA ASP A 312 6.16 -13.20 -18.59
C ASP A 312 5.94 -12.29 -19.81
N ALA A 313 7.03 -11.77 -20.39
CA ALA A 313 6.95 -10.85 -21.54
C ALA A 313 6.21 -11.47 -22.73
N CYS A 314 6.40 -12.77 -23.00
CA CYS A 314 5.66 -13.49 -24.03
C CYS A 314 4.15 -13.52 -23.76
N THR A 315 3.72 -13.80 -22.53
CA THR A 315 2.30 -13.79 -22.17
C THR A 315 1.71 -12.39 -22.30
N ILE A 316 2.47 -11.36 -21.92
CA ILE A 316 2.06 -9.97 -22.06
C ILE A 316 1.91 -9.60 -23.55
N LYS A 317 2.80 -10.10 -24.41
CA LYS A 317 2.66 -9.97 -25.86
C LYS A 317 1.39 -10.65 -26.39
N GLN A 318 1.08 -11.88 -25.96
CA GLN A 318 -0.18 -12.55 -26.32
C GLN A 318 -1.40 -11.68 -25.94
N ILE A 319 -1.39 -11.07 -24.75
CA ILE A 319 -2.45 -10.14 -24.32
C ILE A 319 -2.55 -8.94 -25.25
N ALA A 320 -1.41 -8.33 -25.61
CA ALA A 320 -1.35 -7.18 -26.51
C ALA A 320 -1.83 -7.51 -27.94
N ASP A 321 -1.51 -8.70 -28.43
CA ASP A 321 -1.95 -9.23 -29.73
C ASP A 321 -3.45 -9.61 -29.74
N GLY A 322 -4.12 -9.55 -28.58
CA GLY A 322 -5.56 -9.78 -28.45
C GLY A 322 -5.96 -11.25 -28.28
N GLU A 323 -5.00 -12.11 -27.89
CA GLU A 323 -5.26 -13.53 -27.68
C GLU A 323 -6.28 -13.76 -26.57
N LYS A 324 -7.30 -14.58 -26.87
CA LYS A 324 -8.36 -14.91 -25.91
C LYS A 324 -7.91 -15.91 -24.85
N THR A 325 -6.89 -16.71 -25.17
CA THR A 325 -6.36 -17.76 -24.32
C THR A 325 -4.85 -17.61 -24.25
N LEU A 326 -4.35 -17.41 -23.05
CA LEU A 326 -2.94 -17.20 -22.77
C LEU A 326 -2.26 -18.52 -22.46
N THR A 327 -1.02 -18.68 -22.89
CA THR A 327 -0.18 -19.85 -22.59
C THR A 327 1.15 -19.44 -21.99
N TRP A 328 1.52 -20.07 -20.87
CA TRP A 328 2.81 -19.91 -20.20
C TRP A 328 3.26 -21.18 -19.48
N TYR A 329 4.47 -21.14 -18.90
CA TYR A 329 5.07 -22.29 -18.21
C TYR A 329 5.49 -21.87 -16.80
N LYS A 330 5.11 -22.65 -15.77
CA LYS A 330 5.43 -22.29 -14.39
C LYS A 330 6.94 -22.28 -14.16
N GLY A 331 7.42 -21.24 -13.47
CA GLY A 331 8.83 -21.07 -13.11
C GLY A 331 9.75 -20.73 -14.30
N PHE A 332 9.21 -20.30 -15.44
CA PHE A 332 9.99 -19.92 -16.62
C PHE A 332 9.50 -18.58 -17.18
N ASN A 333 10.43 -17.63 -17.30
CA ASN A 333 10.18 -16.33 -17.91
C ASN A 333 10.65 -16.38 -19.37
N ARG A 334 9.72 -16.44 -20.31
CA ARG A 334 10.04 -16.33 -21.74
C ARG A 334 10.25 -14.87 -22.13
N ASP A 335 11.10 -14.69 -23.12
CA ASP A 335 11.34 -13.39 -23.73
C ASP A 335 10.12 -12.89 -24.53
N GLU A 336 10.19 -11.65 -25.02
CA GLU A 336 9.12 -11.02 -25.81
C GLU A 336 8.89 -11.71 -27.16
N ASN A 337 9.86 -12.48 -27.65
CA ASN A 337 9.77 -13.25 -28.89
C ASN A 337 9.17 -14.64 -28.65
N CYS A 338 8.78 -14.95 -27.42
CA CYS A 338 8.22 -16.24 -27.02
C CYS A 338 9.16 -17.42 -27.31
N THR A 339 10.49 -17.21 -27.29
CA THR A 339 11.44 -18.28 -27.58
C THR A 339 11.54 -19.25 -26.40
N ALA A 340 11.56 -20.54 -26.71
CA ALA A 340 11.76 -21.62 -25.75
C ALA A 340 12.28 -22.87 -26.47
N THR A 341 13.33 -23.49 -25.95
CA THR A 341 13.82 -24.79 -26.42
C THR A 341 13.09 -25.93 -25.74
N ALA A 342 13.15 -27.15 -26.31
CA ALA A 342 12.61 -28.33 -25.66
C ALA A 342 13.24 -28.60 -24.28
N ALA A 343 14.52 -28.23 -24.11
CA ALA A 343 15.22 -28.32 -22.84
C ALA A 343 14.68 -27.30 -21.82
N ASP A 344 14.39 -26.08 -22.25
CA ASP A 344 13.80 -25.05 -21.38
C ASP A 344 12.44 -25.49 -20.85
N LEU A 345 11.66 -26.20 -21.65
CA LEU A 345 10.30 -26.63 -21.31
C LEU A 345 10.25 -27.98 -20.56
N ALA A 346 11.37 -28.72 -20.51
CA ALA A 346 11.41 -30.05 -19.92
C ALA A 346 11.01 -30.02 -18.44
N GLY A 347 10.00 -30.81 -18.07
CA GLY A 347 9.50 -30.92 -16.69
C GLY A 347 8.71 -29.70 -16.19
N ARG A 348 8.46 -28.69 -17.03
CA ARG A 348 7.69 -27.50 -16.64
C ARG A 348 6.21 -27.70 -16.91
N GLU A 349 5.38 -27.26 -15.97
CA GLU A 349 3.93 -27.27 -16.13
C GLU A 349 3.48 -26.18 -17.10
N LYS A 350 2.86 -26.59 -18.21
CA LYS A 350 2.18 -25.69 -19.14
C LYS A 350 0.84 -25.26 -18.55
N VAL A 351 0.60 -23.95 -18.53
CA VAL A 351 -0.67 -23.36 -18.10
C VAL A 351 -1.33 -22.68 -19.29
N THR A 352 -2.64 -22.86 -19.41
CA THR A 352 -3.47 -22.26 -20.45
C THR A 352 -4.73 -21.68 -19.80
N SER A 353 -4.99 -20.38 -19.99
CA SER A 353 -6.09 -19.69 -19.30
C SER A 353 -6.55 -18.44 -20.06
N ALA A 354 -7.85 -18.13 -19.98
CA ALA A 354 -8.42 -16.86 -20.47
C ALA A 354 -8.35 -15.72 -19.41
N THR A 355 -7.97 -16.06 -18.18
CA THR A 355 -7.90 -15.13 -17.05
C THR A 355 -6.57 -15.23 -16.33
N LEU A 356 -6.08 -14.10 -15.83
CA LEU A 356 -5.02 -14.04 -14.84
C LEU A 356 -5.62 -13.85 -13.44
N THR A 357 -4.85 -14.17 -12.41
CA THR A 357 -5.28 -13.98 -11.01
C THR A 357 -4.41 -12.90 -10.39
N ASN A 358 -5.04 -11.93 -9.73
CA ASN A 358 -4.34 -10.88 -9.00
C ASN A 358 -4.06 -11.31 -7.55
N ASP A 359 -3.39 -10.45 -6.79
CA ASP A 359 -3.03 -10.72 -5.39
C ASP A 359 -4.20 -10.89 -4.42
N GLY A 360 -5.34 -10.27 -4.74
CA GLY A 360 -6.60 -10.47 -4.03
C GLY A 360 -7.32 -11.77 -4.39
N SER A 361 -6.68 -12.68 -5.13
CA SER A 361 -7.28 -13.89 -5.72
C SER A 361 -8.42 -13.61 -6.71
N LYS A 362 -8.51 -12.38 -7.21
CA LYS A 362 -9.51 -11.97 -8.21
C LYS A 362 -9.05 -12.39 -9.60
N LYS A 363 -9.98 -12.99 -10.36
CA LYS A 363 -9.77 -13.30 -11.77
C LYS A 363 -9.96 -12.04 -12.63
N ILE A 364 -8.99 -11.75 -13.48
CA ILE A 364 -8.98 -10.64 -14.42
C ILE A 364 -8.92 -11.21 -15.84
N SER A 365 -9.81 -10.74 -16.73
CA SER A 365 -9.84 -11.22 -18.12
C SER A 365 -8.64 -10.69 -18.90
N ALA A 366 -8.03 -11.55 -19.73
CA ALA A 366 -6.92 -11.13 -20.60
C ALA A 366 -7.31 -9.92 -21.48
N THR A 367 -8.53 -9.91 -22.02
CA THR A 367 -9.04 -8.80 -22.84
C THR A 367 -9.06 -7.46 -22.11
N SER A 368 -9.38 -7.43 -20.81
CA SER A 368 -9.38 -6.18 -20.03
C SER A 368 -7.99 -5.58 -19.84
N LEU A 369 -6.94 -6.38 -20.06
CA LEU A 369 -5.54 -5.99 -19.89
C LEU A 369 -4.86 -5.56 -21.20
N ASN A 370 -5.54 -5.66 -22.34
CA ASN A 370 -4.96 -5.40 -23.67
C ASN A 370 -4.35 -3.99 -23.79
N ALA A 371 -5.08 -2.96 -23.36
CA ALA A 371 -4.57 -1.58 -23.39
C ALA A 371 -3.32 -1.41 -22.52
N SER A 372 -3.30 -1.97 -21.31
CA SER A 372 -2.13 -1.91 -20.41
C SER A 372 -0.92 -2.66 -20.99
N ALA A 373 -1.15 -3.78 -21.67
CA ALA A 373 -0.09 -4.53 -22.33
C ALA A 373 0.52 -3.74 -23.49
N LEU A 374 -0.31 -3.17 -24.37
CA LEU A 374 0.12 -2.33 -25.49
C LEU A 374 0.91 -1.11 -24.99
N GLU A 375 0.40 -0.42 -23.97
CA GLU A 375 1.04 0.75 -23.35
C GLU A 375 2.41 0.40 -22.78
N THR A 376 2.51 -0.72 -22.04
CA THR A 376 3.76 -1.18 -21.42
C THR A 376 4.80 -1.55 -22.46
N LEU A 377 4.41 -2.33 -23.48
CA LEU A 377 5.31 -2.72 -24.57
C LEU A 377 5.84 -1.50 -25.32
N LYS A 378 4.95 -0.55 -25.66
CA LYS A 378 5.33 0.71 -26.33
C LYS A 378 6.26 1.56 -25.47
N ALA A 379 5.98 1.69 -24.17
CA ALA A 379 6.80 2.48 -23.25
C ALA A 379 8.21 1.90 -23.12
N VAL A 380 8.32 0.58 -22.94
CA VAL A 380 9.63 -0.11 -22.90
C VAL A 380 10.33 0.02 -24.25
N ASP A 381 9.63 -0.09 -25.37
CA ASP A 381 10.25 0.02 -26.69
C ASP A 381 10.89 1.39 -26.96
N LEU A 382 10.25 2.46 -26.50
CA LEU A 382 10.74 3.83 -26.63
C LEU A 382 11.78 4.24 -25.57
N GLU A 383 12.03 3.37 -24.60
CA GLU A 383 13.00 3.62 -23.54
C GLU A 383 14.44 3.56 -24.09
N SER A 384 15.30 4.45 -23.58
CA SER A 384 16.71 4.52 -23.98
C SER A 384 17.68 4.40 -22.82
N SER A 385 17.18 4.44 -21.59
CA SER A 385 17.97 4.36 -20.37
C SER A 385 18.61 2.98 -20.23
N THR A 386 19.81 2.97 -19.65
CA THR A 386 20.55 1.76 -19.34
C THR A 386 20.64 1.61 -17.84
N ALA A 387 20.30 0.44 -17.32
CA ALA A 387 20.41 0.15 -15.90
C ALA A 387 21.87 -0.15 -15.53
N SER A 388 22.35 0.48 -14.47
CA SER A 388 23.62 0.15 -13.83
C SER A 388 23.39 -0.81 -12.68
N ASP A 389 24.35 -1.71 -12.43
CA ASP A 389 24.31 -2.55 -11.25
C ASP A 389 24.38 -1.69 -9.98
N LEU A 390 23.71 -2.12 -8.90
CA LEU A 390 23.93 -1.51 -7.60
C LEU A 390 25.36 -1.78 -7.14
N THR A 391 26.04 -0.72 -6.71
CA THR A 391 27.38 -0.83 -6.12
C THR A 391 27.29 -1.25 -4.66
N ASP A 392 28.42 -1.69 -4.10
CA ASP A 392 28.51 -1.98 -2.66
C ASP A 392 28.24 -0.73 -1.81
N SER A 393 28.62 0.44 -2.33
CA SER A 393 28.34 1.73 -1.69
C SER A 393 26.84 2.05 -1.69
N ASP A 394 26.16 1.83 -2.81
CA ASP A 394 24.70 2.01 -2.89
C ASP A 394 23.99 1.09 -1.89
N PHE A 395 24.39 -0.18 -1.88
CA PHE A 395 23.83 -1.18 -0.98
C PHE A 395 24.05 -0.81 0.49
N ALA A 396 25.26 -0.39 0.87
CA ALA A 396 25.57 0.04 2.22
C ALA A 396 24.76 1.28 2.64
N ALA A 397 24.61 2.26 1.76
CA ALA A 397 23.81 3.46 2.01
C ALA A 397 22.32 3.14 2.19
N MET A 398 21.76 2.29 1.33
CA MET A 398 20.38 1.82 1.44
C MET A 398 20.16 1.02 2.72
N LYS A 399 21.09 0.13 3.08
CA LYS A 399 21.04 -0.62 4.34
C LYS A 399 21.08 0.31 5.55
N ALA A 400 21.92 1.34 5.54
CA ALA A 400 21.98 2.32 6.63
C ALA A 400 20.65 3.07 6.81
N LYS A 401 19.99 3.45 5.70
CA LYS A 401 18.66 4.08 5.72
C LYS A 401 17.59 3.11 6.25
N TYR A 402 17.64 1.83 5.85
CA TYR A 402 16.80 0.77 6.41
C TYR A 402 17.02 0.58 7.92
N ASP A 403 18.27 0.45 8.38
CA ASP A 403 18.58 0.26 9.80
C ASP A 403 18.12 1.47 10.64
N GLY A 404 18.21 2.68 10.08
CA GLY A 404 17.64 3.90 10.66
C GLY A 404 16.11 3.82 10.77
N ALA A 405 15.42 3.34 9.73
CA ALA A 405 13.97 3.15 9.72
C ALA A 405 13.52 2.10 10.76
N VAL A 406 14.25 0.98 10.89
CA VAL A 406 13.97 -0.04 11.91
C VAL A 406 14.01 0.57 13.33
N LYS A 407 14.96 1.47 13.61
CA LYS A 407 15.01 2.18 14.89
C LYS A 407 13.86 3.17 15.05
N LYS A 408 13.64 4.02 14.03
CA LYS A 408 12.58 5.04 13.98
C LYS A 408 11.19 4.44 14.21
N TYR A 409 10.92 3.28 13.62
CA TYR A 409 9.62 2.62 13.64
C TYR A 409 9.54 1.45 14.62
N SER A 410 10.48 1.33 15.57
CA SER A 410 10.49 0.24 16.56
C SER A 410 9.19 0.06 17.36
N ASN A 411 8.37 1.12 17.47
CA ASN A 411 7.08 1.12 18.16
C ASN A 411 5.88 1.38 17.23
N PHE A 412 6.01 1.21 15.91
CA PHE A 412 4.90 1.49 14.98
C PHE A 412 3.69 0.59 15.22
N ASN A 413 3.92 -0.63 15.70
CA ASN A 413 2.93 -1.63 16.06
C ASN A 413 2.31 -1.40 17.46
N SER A 414 2.51 -0.23 18.03
CA SER A 414 1.98 0.16 19.33
C SER A 414 0.60 0.81 19.20
N ILE A 415 -0.36 0.28 19.94
CA ILE A 415 -1.67 0.91 20.16
C ILE A 415 -1.74 1.67 21.50
N GLN A 416 -0.59 1.99 22.10
CA GLN A 416 -0.53 2.62 23.43
C GLN A 416 -1.20 3.98 23.51
N PHE A 417 -1.27 4.74 22.40
CA PHE A 417 -2.04 5.98 22.35
C PHE A 417 -3.53 5.77 22.70
N TRP A 418 -4.07 4.59 22.38
CA TRP A 418 -5.48 4.23 22.60
C TRP A 418 -5.71 3.44 23.90
N LYS A 419 -4.66 2.87 24.50
CA LYS A 419 -4.75 2.25 25.84
C LYS A 419 -4.73 3.30 26.90
#